data_AF-A8SB32-F1
#
_entry.id   AF-A8SB32-F1
#
_cell.length_a   1.000
_cell.length_b   1.000
_cell.length_c   1.000
_cell.angle_alpha   90.00
_cell.angle_beta   90.00
_cell.angle_gamma   90.00
#
_symmetry.space_group_name_H-M   'P 1'
#
loop_
_entity.id
_entity.type
_entity.pdbx_description
1 polymer ?
#
loop_
_entity_poly.entity_id
_entity_poly.type
_entity_poly.pdbx_seq_one_letter_code
_entity_poly.pdbx_strand_id
1 'polypeptide(L)'
;MSVANIAPASAPEFQSYDRHECLYKFLMMKPFSAADFTKEMKLFPKDGRFFNSLCYMGVYKNTGITDFSAWLAECTTAVKSIASACGRILRSDAERDLYAWGLAVHTFVFDDTHSQLPIDEELLFRIFDIPPNTEEALWALYQVGAAALDKMEYTPREGRNLALFTRLLMETLRIKDDFEALKTVHYDTEKGIINYG
;
A
#
# COMPACT_ATOMS: atom_id res chain seq x y z
N MET A 1 21.85 12.17 -21.36
CA MET A 1 20.72 11.38 -20.80
C MET A 1 21.09 9.91 -20.93
N SER A 2 21.44 9.24 -19.83
CA SER A 2 21.69 7.80 -19.88
C SER A 2 20.35 7.07 -19.84
N VAL A 3 19.98 6.46 -20.97
CA VAL A 3 18.99 5.39 -20.98
C VAL A 3 19.55 4.28 -20.09
N ALA A 4 18.89 3.97 -18.98
CA ALA A 4 19.24 2.81 -18.18
C ALA A 4 18.91 1.56 -19.02
N ASN A 5 19.94 0.97 -19.61
CA ASN A 5 19.89 -0.37 -20.19
C ASN A 5 19.51 -1.38 -19.10
N ILE A 6 18.25 -1.80 -19.09
CA ILE A 6 17.86 -3.03 -18.39
C ILE A 6 16.98 -3.84 -19.35
N ALA A 7 17.64 -4.70 -20.11
CA ALA A 7 17.07 -5.97 -20.55
C ALA A 7 18.21 -6.98 -20.71
N PRO A 8 17.91 -8.26 -20.49
CA PRO A 8 18.06 -9.16 -21.62
C PRO A 8 16.74 -9.85 -21.95
N ALA A 9 16.34 -9.74 -23.21
CA ALA A 9 15.66 -10.83 -23.89
C ALA A 9 16.55 -12.09 -23.80
N SER A 10 15.96 -13.26 -23.56
CA SER A 10 16.60 -14.60 -23.59
C SER A 10 17.39 -15.09 -22.36
N ALA A 11 16.80 -15.06 -21.16
CA ALA A 11 17.05 -16.07 -20.13
C ALA A 11 15.70 -16.64 -19.67
N PRO A 12 15.30 -17.85 -20.14
CA PRO A 12 13.93 -18.36 -19.92
C PRO A 12 13.58 -18.69 -18.46
N GLU A 13 14.52 -18.64 -17.52
CA GLU A 13 14.33 -19.18 -16.16
C GLU A 13 15.08 -18.40 -15.07
N PHE A 14 15.32 -17.09 -15.21
CA PHE A 14 15.52 -16.27 -13.99
C PHE A 14 14.14 -16.05 -13.39
N GLN A 15 13.73 -17.07 -12.64
CA GLN A 15 12.40 -17.41 -12.17
C GLN A 15 11.70 -16.15 -11.63
N SER A 16 10.49 -15.86 -12.12
CA SER A 16 9.67 -14.76 -11.59
C SER A 16 9.50 -14.85 -10.07
N TYR A 17 9.60 -16.07 -9.52
CA TYR A 17 9.66 -16.32 -8.08
C TYR A 17 10.84 -15.62 -7.39
N ASP A 18 12.08 -15.82 -7.82
CA ASP A 18 13.27 -15.22 -7.19
C ASP A 18 13.28 -13.68 -7.31
N ARG A 19 12.62 -13.16 -8.35
CA ARG A 19 12.45 -11.72 -8.57
C ARG A 19 11.35 -11.10 -7.68
N HIS A 20 10.39 -11.91 -7.26
CA HIS A 20 9.20 -11.48 -6.54
C HIS A 20 8.99 -12.28 -5.25
N GLU A 21 10.08 -12.76 -4.64
CA GLU A 21 10.01 -13.69 -3.51
C GLU A 21 9.33 -13.03 -2.30
N CYS A 22 9.65 -11.77 -2.03
CA CYS A 22 9.07 -10.98 -0.95
C CYS A 22 7.61 -10.64 -1.24
N LEU A 23 7.25 -10.31 -2.49
CA LEU A 23 5.85 -10.13 -2.88
C LEU A 23 5.05 -11.42 -2.69
N TYR A 24 5.58 -12.56 -3.15
CA TYR A 24 4.97 -13.86 -2.94
C TYR A 24 4.85 -14.19 -1.45
N LYS A 25 5.93 -14.02 -0.67
CA LYS A 25 5.92 -14.25 0.77
C LYS A 25 4.87 -13.39 1.45
N PHE A 26 4.79 -12.10 1.12
CA PHE A 26 3.77 -11.20 1.64
C PHE A 26 2.35 -11.67 1.31
N LEU A 27 2.04 -11.99 0.05
CA LEU A 27 0.73 -12.50 -0.35
C LEU A 27 0.39 -13.84 0.33
N MET A 28 1.40 -14.65 0.66
CA MET A 28 1.22 -15.91 1.37
C MET A 28 1.32 -15.78 2.89
N MET A 29 1.35 -14.56 3.44
CA MET A 29 1.58 -14.28 4.88
C MET A 29 2.81 -15.01 5.45
N LYS A 30 3.86 -15.10 4.65
CA LYS A 30 5.16 -15.64 5.06
C LYS A 30 6.09 -14.47 5.42
N PRO A 31 6.92 -14.64 6.47
CA PRO A 31 7.84 -13.59 6.88
C PRO A 31 8.89 -13.33 5.80
N PHE A 32 9.24 -12.05 5.63
CA PHE A 32 10.41 -11.62 4.88
C PHE A 32 11.13 -10.50 5.65
N SER A 33 12.45 -10.45 5.55
CA SER A 33 13.28 -9.45 6.21
C SER A 33 13.59 -8.26 5.31
N ALA A 34 14.06 -7.16 5.91
CA ALA A 34 14.61 -6.03 5.15
C ALA A 34 15.79 -6.45 4.24
N ALA A 35 16.60 -7.42 4.67
CA ALA A 35 17.72 -7.94 3.88
C ALA A 35 17.25 -8.71 2.65
N ASP A 36 16.15 -9.48 2.79
CA ASP A 36 15.51 -10.16 1.65
C ASP A 36 14.99 -9.12 0.66
N PHE A 37 14.26 -8.11 1.16
CA PHE A 37 13.66 -7.07 0.32
C PHE A 37 14.69 -6.18 -0.38
N THR A 38 15.86 -5.97 0.23
CA THR A 38 16.94 -5.15 -0.34
C THR A 38 17.40 -5.70 -1.69
N LYS A 39 17.31 -7.02 -1.93
CA LYS A 39 17.65 -7.63 -3.22
C LYS A 39 16.66 -7.21 -4.31
N GLU A 40 15.36 -7.28 -4.03
CA GLU A 40 14.29 -6.91 -4.97
C GLU A 40 14.25 -5.40 -5.23
N MET A 41 14.48 -4.60 -4.19
CA MET A 41 14.47 -3.14 -4.27
C MET A 41 15.55 -2.56 -5.21
N LYS A 42 16.58 -3.34 -5.58
CA LYS A 42 17.56 -2.94 -6.60
C LYS A 42 16.94 -2.67 -7.97
N LEU A 43 15.77 -3.25 -8.23
CA LEU A 43 15.02 -3.10 -9.47
C LEU A 43 14.21 -1.79 -9.50
N PHE A 44 14.08 -1.10 -8.36
CA PHE A 44 13.22 0.07 -8.24
C PHE A 44 14.02 1.36 -8.47
N PRO A 45 13.38 2.41 -9.04
CA PRO A 45 13.95 3.75 -9.09
C PRO A 45 14.51 4.19 -7.73
N LYS A 46 15.61 4.95 -7.76
CA LYS A 46 16.19 5.50 -6.52
C LYS A 46 15.28 6.57 -5.92
N ASP A 47 14.71 7.41 -6.78
CA ASP A 47 13.77 8.45 -6.38
C ASP A 47 12.40 7.80 -6.07
N GLY A 48 11.73 8.28 -5.02
CA GLY A 48 10.44 7.72 -4.59
C GLY A 48 10.49 6.24 -4.19
N ARG A 49 11.67 5.69 -3.88
CA ARG A 49 11.87 4.24 -3.69
C ARG A 49 10.96 3.61 -2.65
N PHE A 50 10.68 4.30 -1.55
CA PHE A 50 9.79 3.81 -0.51
C PHE A 50 8.34 3.74 -1.03
N PHE A 51 7.85 4.81 -1.65
CA PHE A 51 6.54 4.83 -2.32
C PHE A 51 6.41 3.73 -3.38
N ASN A 52 7.40 3.62 -4.29
CA ASN A 52 7.46 2.57 -5.30
C ASN A 52 7.42 1.16 -4.70
N SER A 53 8.06 0.96 -3.54
CA SER A 53 8.03 -0.30 -2.82
C SER A 53 6.64 -0.61 -2.24
N LEU A 54 5.95 0.39 -1.66
CA LEU A 54 4.57 0.23 -1.19
C LEU A 54 3.64 -0.13 -2.34
N CYS A 55 3.72 0.58 -3.46
CA CYS A 55 2.93 0.28 -4.65
C CYS A 55 3.22 -1.12 -5.20
N TYR A 56 4.49 -1.53 -5.24
CA TYR A 56 4.87 -2.89 -5.66
C TYR A 56 4.23 -3.97 -4.80
N MET A 57 4.26 -3.82 -3.47
CA MET A 57 3.57 -4.75 -2.56
C MET A 57 2.05 -4.69 -2.71
N GLY A 58 1.53 -3.55 -3.16
CA GLY A 58 0.12 -3.30 -3.41
C GLY A 58 -0.41 -3.77 -4.76
N VAL A 59 0.43 -4.28 -5.67
CA VAL A 59 0.03 -4.60 -7.06
C VAL A 59 -1.14 -5.60 -7.13
N TYR A 60 -1.25 -6.50 -6.17
CA TYR A 60 -2.30 -7.52 -6.13
C TYR A 60 -3.13 -7.43 -4.86
N LYS A 61 -4.44 -7.64 -5.01
CA LYS A 61 -5.31 -7.94 -3.88
C LYS A 61 -5.17 -9.41 -3.47
N ASN A 62 -5.26 -9.66 -2.17
CA ASN A 62 -5.16 -10.99 -1.59
C ASN A 62 -6.56 -11.55 -1.31
N THR A 63 -7.06 -12.36 -2.24
CA THR A 63 -8.39 -13.01 -2.15
C THR A 63 -8.41 -14.22 -1.22
N GLY A 64 -7.27 -14.63 -0.65
CA GLY A 64 -7.18 -15.78 0.24
C GLY A 64 -7.32 -15.43 1.73
N ILE A 65 -7.33 -14.15 2.09
CA ILE A 65 -7.27 -13.70 3.49
C ILE A 65 -8.62 -13.17 3.93
N THR A 66 -9.23 -13.84 4.91
CA THR A 66 -10.55 -13.47 5.44
C THR A 66 -10.49 -12.62 6.72
N ASP A 67 -9.34 -12.59 7.41
CA ASP A 67 -9.13 -11.83 8.64
C ASP A 67 -8.33 -10.55 8.37
N PHE A 68 -9.01 -9.41 8.41
CA PHE A 68 -8.38 -8.11 8.16
C PHE A 68 -7.38 -7.71 9.27
N SER A 69 -7.64 -8.06 10.52
CA SER A 69 -6.74 -7.71 11.63
C SER A 69 -5.41 -8.46 11.52
N ALA A 70 -5.46 -9.74 11.16
CA ALA A 70 -4.26 -10.52 10.86
C ALA A 70 -3.52 -9.94 9.64
N TRP A 71 -4.24 -9.56 8.58
CA TRP A 71 -3.65 -8.95 7.40
C TRP A 71 -2.97 -7.61 7.69
N LEU A 72 -3.58 -6.77 8.52
CA LEU A 72 -3.02 -5.49 8.94
C LEU A 72 -1.73 -5.67 9.73
N ALA A 73 -1.63 -6.71 10.58
CA ALA A 73 -0.41 -7.03 11.29
C ALA A 73 0.73 -7.42 10.34
N GLU A 74 0.43 -8.19 9.29
CA GLU A 74 1.40 -8.51 8.24
C GLU A 74 1.82 -7.28 7.43
N CYS A 75 0.87 -6.42 7.05
CA CYS A 75 1.15 -5.15 6.38
C CYS A 75 2.05 -4.25 7.25
N THR A 76 1.82 -4.22 8.56
CA THR A 76 2.64 -3.48 9.52
C THR A 76 4.08 -4.00 9.54
N THR A 77 4.25 -5.32 9.53
CA THR A 77 5.58 -5.96 9.47
C THR A 77 6.26 -5.67 8.14
N ALA A 78 5.53 -5.78 7.03
CA ALA A 78 6.03 -5.47 5.69
C ALA A 78 6.50 -4.02 5.58
N VAL A 79 5.70 -3.05 6.02
CA VAL A 79 6.07 -1.62 6.04
C VAL A 79 7.35 -1.36 6.83
N LYS A 80 7.53 -2.00 7.99
CA LYS A 80 8.77 -1.89 8.77
C LYS A 80 9.97 -2.45 8.00
N SER A 81 9.84 -3.63 7.40
CA SER A 81 10.89 -4.25 6.59
C SER A 81 11.27 -3.40 5.37
N ILE A 82 10.27 -2.85 4.67
CA ILE A 82 10.46 -1.97 3.51
C ILE A 82 11.11 -0.66 3.91
N ALA A 83 10.65 -0.01 4.99
CA ALA A 83 11.24 1.22 5.48
C ALA A 83 12.71 1.01 5.86
N SER A 84 13.01 -0.09 6.56
CA SER A 84 14.39 -0.47 6.91
C SER A 84 15.25 -0.73 5.67
N ALA A 85 14.75 -1.46 4.67
CA ALA A 85 15.46 -1.70 3.42
C ALA A 85 15.73 -0.40 2.64
N CYS A 86 14.79 0.54 2.66
CA CYS A 86 14.92 1.86 2.05
C CYS A 86 15.82 2.82 2.84
N GLY A 87 16.27 2.46 4.05
CA GLY A 87 16.97 3.38 4.97
C GLY A 87 16.08 4.53 5.46
N ARG A 88 14.75 4.37 5.43
CA ARG A 88 13.78 5.37 5.87
C ARG A 88 13.50 5.21 7.37
N ILE A 89 13.56 6.32 8.10
CA ILE A 89 13.12 6.39 9.49
C ILE A 89 11.65 6.81 9.50
N LEU A 90 10.78 5.94 10.03
CA LEU A 90 9.39 6.28 10.33
C LEU A 90 9.36 7.11 11.61
N ARG A 91 8.83 8.33 11.52
CA ARG A 91 8.96 9.38 12.54
C ARG A 91 8.00 9.21 13.71
N SER A 92 6.94 8.42 13.55
CA SER A 92 5.95 8.14 14.59
C SER A 92 5.22 6.83 14.35
N ASP A 93 4.56 6.33 15.39
CA ASP A 93 3.62 5.21 15.27
C ASP A 93 2.49 5.53 14.29
N ALA A 94 1.99 6.77 14.30
CA ALA A 94 0.94 7.21 13.37
C ALA A 94 1.41 7.15 11.90
N GLU A 95 2.65 7.54 11.59
CA GLU A 95 3.18 7.45 10.22
C GLU A 95 3.27 5.98 9.76
N ARG A 96 3.71 5.08 10.64
CA ARG A 96 3.73 3.65 10.35
C ARG A 96 2.31 3.13 10.11
N ASP A 97 1.39 3.47 11.00
CA ASP A 97 0.02 2.98 10.96
C ASP A 97 -0.67 3.47 9.69
N LEU A 98 -0.44 4.72 9.26
CA LEU A 98 -0.92 5.23 7.97
C LEU A 98 -0.49 4.34 6.79
N TYR A 99 0.80 4.04 6.66
CA TYR A 99 1.28 3.22 5.53
C TYR A 99 0.81 1.77 5.63
N ALA A 100 0.75 1.21 6.84
CA ALA A 100 0.26 -0.15 7.07
C ALA A 100 -1.22 -0.27 6.71
N TRP A 101 -2.05 0.70 7.13
CA TRP A 101 -3.46 0.77 6.78
C TRP A 101 -3.66 1.02 5.29
N GLY A 102 -2.93 1.95 4.70
CA GLY A 102 -2.99 2.23 3.26
C GLY A 102 -2.71 0.97 2.43
N LEU A 103 -1.68 0.20 2.80
CA LEU A 103 -1.36 -1.08 2.15
C LEU A 103 -2.44 -2.15 2.43
N ALA A 104 -2.90 -2.28 3.67
CA ALA A 104 -3.86 -3.29 4.06
C ALA A 104 -5.21 -3.09 3.35
N VAL A 105 -5.78 -1.88 3.38
CA VAL A 105 -7.08 -1.60 2.74
C VAL A 105 -7.01 -1.70 1.22
N HIS A 106 -5.86 -1.36 0.63
CA HIS A 106 -5.65 -1.46 -0.81
C HIS A 106 -5.60 -2.92 -1.30
N THR A 107 -5.01 -3.80 -0.50
CA THR A 107 -4.74 -5.20 -0.87
C THR A 107 -5.75 -6.20 -0.30
N PHE A 108 -6.55 -5.81 0.70
CA PHE A 108 -7.61 -6.66 1.24
C PHE A 108 -8.87 -6.60 0.36
N VAL A 109 -9.63 -7.70 0.34
CA VAL A 109 -10.93 -7.78 -0.33
C VAL A 109 -12.02 -7.68 0.72
N PHE A 110 -12.76 -6.57 0.75
CA PHE A 110 -13.92 -6.41 1.62
C PHE A 110 -15.18 -6.85 0.87
N ASP A 111 -15.86 -7.87 1.36
CA ASP A 111 -17.17 -8.34 0.87
C ASP A 111 -17.89 -9.20 1.92
N ASP A 112 -18.99 -9.86 1.54
CA ASP A 112 -19.78 -10.71 2.45
C ASP A 112 -19.07 -11.99 2.90
N THR A 113 -18.01 -12.41 2.19
CA THR A 113 -17.21 -13.60 2.49
C THR A 113 -15.94 -13.30 3.29
N HIS A 114 -15.53 -12.04 3.33
CA HIS A 114 -14.34 -11.56 4.02
C HIS A 114 -14.70 -10.63 5.20
N SER A 115 -13.69 -10.21 5.97
CA SER A 115 -13.89 -9.22 7.05
C SER A 115 -14.50 -7.93 6.50
N GLN A 116 -15.34 -7.29 7.30
CA GLN A 116 -15.79 -5.92 7.05
C GLN A 116 -14.70 -4.95 7.50
N LEU A 117 -14.53 -3.83 6.79
CA LEU A 117 -13.61 -2.78 7.21
C LEU A 117 -14.04 -2.23 8.58
N PRO A 118 -13.17 -2.29 9.62
CA PRO A 118 -13.48 -1.70 10.91
C PRO A 118 -13.37 -0.17 10.83
N ILE A 119 -14.37 0.54 11.38
CA ILE A 119 -14.30 1.99 11.57
C ILE A 119 -13.75 2.26 12.98
N ASP A 120 -12.46 2.51 13.06
CA ASP A 120 -11.80 3.01 14.27
C ASP A 120 -11.66 4.54 14.17
N GLU A 121 -12.56 5.26 14.81
CA GLU A 121 -12.64 6.72 14.70
C GLU A 121 -11.40 7.43 15.22
N GLU A 122 -10.84 6.97 16.35
CA GLU A 122 -9.67 7.58 16.96
C GLU A 122 -8.45 7.43 16.06
N LEU A 123 -8.27 6.23 15.50
CA LEU A 123 -7.23 5.98 14.53
C LEU A 123 -7.42 6.83 13.27
N LEU A 124 -8.62 6.89 12.72
CA LEU A 124 -8.90 7.66 11.50
C LEU A 124 -8.60 9.16 11.70
N PHE A 125 -8.97 9.73 12.84
CA PHE A 125 -8.59 11.11 13.17
C PHE A 125 -7.07 11.29 13.19
N ARG A 126 -6.35 10.38 13.86
CA ARG A 126 -4.89 10.42 13.97
C ARG A 126 -4.18 10.27 12.64
N ILE A 127 -4.67 9.37 11.78
CA ILE A 127 -4.13 9.15 10.43
C ILE A 127 -4.31 10.42 9.59
N PHE A 128 -5.49 11.04 9.63
CA PHE A 128 -5.81 12.25 8.87
C PHE A 128 -5.25 13.55 9.46
N ASP A 129 -4.49 13.49 10.56
CA ASP A 129 -3.65 14.61 11.02
C ASP A 129 -2.26 14.62 10.33
N ILE A 130 -1.90 13.54 9.61
CA ILE A 130 -0.65 13.46 8.87
C ILE A 130 -0.78 14.24 7.56
N PRO A 131 0.12 15.20 7.26
CA PRO A 131 0.03 15.97 6.04
C PRO A 131 0.44 15.12 4.81
N PRO A 132 -0.27 15.24 3.66
CA PRO A 132 0.00 14.49 2.42
C PRO A 132 1.20 15.07 1.64
N ASN A 133 2.29 15.39 2.32
CA ASN A 133 3.44 16.10 1.71
C ASN A 133 4.43 15.18 0.97
N THR A 134 4.20 13.88 1.01
CA THR A 134 5.00 12.88 0.30
C THR A 134 4.11 11.95 -0.51
N GLU A 135 4.64 11.36 -1.58
CA GLU A 135 3.88 10.46 -2.47
C GLU A 135 3.27 9.29 -1.69
N GLU A 136 4.04 8.65 -0.79
CA GLU A 136 3.53 7.57 0.04
C GLU A 136 2.43 8.00 1.03
N ALA A 137 2.50 9.22 1.58
CA ALA A 137 1.49 9.72 2.51
C ALA A 137 0.20 10.07 1.75
N LEU A 138 0.33 10.76 0.62
CA LEU A 138 -0.75 11.06 -0.30
C LEU A 138 -1.47 9.77 -0.75
N TRP A 139 -0.71 8.78 -1.22
CA TRP A 139 -1.23 7.48 -1.63
C TRP A 139 -1.96 6.79 -0.48
N ALA A 140 -1.32 6.64 0.68
CA ALA A 140 -1.92 5.92 1.80
C ALA A 140 -3.19 6.61 2.34
N LEU A 141 -3.17 7.95 2.46
CA LEU A 141 -4.33 8.72 2.91
C LEU A 141 -5.52 8.55 1.97
N TYR A 142 -5.28 8.58 0.66
CA TYR A 142 -6.34 8.36 -0.31
C TYR A 142 -6.93 6.96 -0.21
N GLN A 143 -6.09 5.91 -0.11
CA GLN A 143 -6.57 4.52 0.03
C GLN A 143 -7.42 4.35 1.30
N VAL A 144 -6.94 4.85 2.44
CA VAL A 144 -7.67 4.77 3.72
C VAL A 144 -8.96 5.58 3.67
N GLY A 145 -8.90 6.81 3.14
CA GLY A 145 -10.05 7.70 3.02
C GLY A 145 -11.16 7.12 2.17
N ALA A 146 -10.82 6.65 0.96
CA ALA A 146 -11.78 6.05 0.04
C ALA A 146 -12.45 4.81 0.67
N ALA A 147 -11.68 3.90 1.27
CA ALA A 147 -12.21 2.70 1.90
C ALA A 147 -13.10 3.01 3.11
N ALA A 148 -12.69 3.94 3.98
CA ALA A 148 -13.46 4.36 5.15
C ALA A 148 -14.77 5.05 4.74
N LEU A 149 -14.74 5.94 3.75
CA LEU A 149 -15.92 6.63 3.24
C LEU A 149 -16.94 5.66 2.66
N ASP A 150 -16.49 4.72 1.83
CA ASP A 150 -17.33 3.67 1.26
C ASP A 150 -18.04 2.88 2.38
N LYS A 151 -17.28 2.41 3.39
CA LYS A 151 -17.85 1.70 4.52
C LYS A 151 -18.85 2.54 5.35
N MET A 152 -18.54 3.82 5.60
CA MET A 152 -19.41 4.72 6.36
C MET A 152 -20.70 5.06 5.60
N GLU A 153 -20.65 5.12 4.27
CA GLU A 153 -21.83 5.36 3.41
C GLU A 153 -22.86 4.22 3.52
N TYR A 154 -22.41 2.97 3.64
CA TYR A 154 -23.29 1.80 3.79
C TYR A 154 -23.66 1.45 5.25
N THR A 155 -23.12 2.16 6.25
CA THR A 155 -23.46 1.93 7.66
C THR A 155 -24.85 2.52 8.00
N PRO A 156 -25.74 1.84 8.76
CA PRO A 156 -27.05 2.41 9.14
C PRO A 156 -26.95 3.79 9.81
N ARG A 157 -27.93 4.67 9.57
CA ARG A 157 -27.89 6.09 9.96
C ARG A 157 -27.73 6.34 11.47
N GLU A 158 -28.24 5.43 12.31
CA GLU A 158 -28.30 5.62 13.77
C GLU A 158 -26.93 5.51 14.48
N GLY A 159 -25.83 5.24 13.76
CA GLY A 159 -24.48 5.16 14.30
C GLY A 159 -23.40 5.89 13.49
N ARG A 160 -23.77 6.79 12.57
CA ARG A 160 -22.77 7.50 11.73
C ARG A 160 -22.18 8.69 12.48
N ASN A 161 -20.86 8.70 12.66
CA ASN A 161 -20.15 9.92 13.03
C ASN A 161 -20.04 10.87 11.81
N LEU A 162 -21.01 11.79 11.70
CA LEU A 162 -21.10 12.75 10.59
C LEU A 162 -19.90 13.70 10.53
N ALA A 163 -19.33 14.08 11.68
CA ALA A 163 -18.17 14.97 11.73
C ALA A 163 -16.94 14.29 11.13
N LEU A 164 -16.70 13.03 11.51
CA LEU A 164 -15.64 12.21 10.93
C LEU A 164 -15.88 12.00 9.44
N PHE A 165 -17.09 11.61 9.03
CA PHE A 165 -17.42 11.41 7.61
C PHE A 165 -17.14 12.66 6.77
N THR A 166 -17.59 13.83 7.23
CA THR A 166 -17.40 15.10 6.53
C THR A 166 -15.92 15.45 6.42
N ARG A 167 -15.15 15.27 7.50
CA ARG A 167 -13.70 15.49 7.50
C ARG A 167 -13.01 14.57 6.48
N LEU A 168 -13.29 13.27 6.51
CA LEU A 168 -12.71 12.30 5.58
C LEU A 168 -13.07 12.63 4.13
N LEU A 169 -14.32 13.02 3.87
CA LEU A 169 -14.79 13.38 2.53
C LEU A 169 -14.04 14.60 2.02
N MET A 170 -13.94 15.66 2.82
CA MET A 170 -13.25 16.90 2.43
C MET A 170 -11.77 16.65 2.17
N GLU A 171 -11.07 15.94 3.06
CA GLU A 171 -9.64 15.67 2.90
C GLU A 171 -9.37 14.73 1.72
N THR A 172 -10.17 13.67 1.54
CA THR A 172 -10.00 12.73 0.43
C THR A 172 -10.27 13.40 -0.91
N LEU A 173 -11.29 14.27 -1.00
CA LEU A 173 -11.56 15.06 -2.20
C LEU A 173 -10.43 16.06 -2.48
N ARG A 174 -9.90 16.73 -1.45
CA ARG A 174 -8.81 17.70 -1.57
C ARG A 174 -7.57 17.08 -2.21
N ILE A 175 -7.26 15.82 -1.88
CA ILE A 175 -6.04 15.14 -2.34
C ILE A 175 -6.26 14.27 -3.58
N LYS A 176 -7.49 14.16 -4.09
CA LYS A 176 -7.86 13.26 -5.20
C LYS A 176 -7.04 13.53 -6.46
N ASP A 177 -6.98 14.78 -6.90
CA ASP A 177 -6.33 15.12 -8.17
C ASP A 177 -4.81 14.94 -8.08
N ASP A 178 -4.21 15.27 -6.93
CA ASP A 178 -2.80 14.98 -6.65
C ASP A 178 -2.53 13.47 -6.66
N PHE A 179 -3.43 12.67 -6.06
CA PHE A 179 -3.35 11.21 -6.09
C PHE A 179 -3.46 10.65 -7.51
N GLU A 180 -4.39 11.17 -8.33
CA GLU A 180 -4.56 10.74 -9.72
C GLU A 180 -3.35 11.11 -10.60
N ALA A 181 -2.62 12.17 -10.23
CA ALA A 181 -1.36 12.54 -10.87
C ALA A 181 -0.17 11.66 -10.43
N LEU A 182 -0.31 10.83 -9.40
CA LEU A 182 0.76 9.93 -8.97
C LEU A 182 1.02 8.86 -10.02
N LYS A 183 2.30 8.75 -10.36
CA LYS A 183 2.86 7.67 -11.17
C LYS A 183 2.85 6.38 -10.35
N THR A 184 1.92 5.47 -10.66
CA THR A 184 1.77 4.21 -9.92
C THR A 184 2.48 3.04 -10.60
N VAL A 185 2.85 2.05 -9.79
CA VAL A 185 3.44 0.79 -10.25
C VAL A 185 2.32 -0.12 -10.77
N HIS A 186 2.48 -0.66 -11.98
CA HIS A 186 1.55 -1.64 -12.54
C HIS A 186 2.29 -2.81 -13.19
N TYR A 187 1.65 -3.98 -13.18
CA TYR A 187 2.18 -5.17 -13.85
C TYR A 187 1.70 -5.22 -15.30
N ASP A 188 2.64 -5.13 -16.23
CA ASP A 188 2.41 -5.34 -17.66
C ASP A 188 2.29 -6.84 -17.91
N THR A 189 1.07 -7.33 -18.03
CA THR A 189 0.77 -8.75 -18.21
C THR A 189 1.26 -9.28 -19.56
N GLU A 190 1.33 -8.44 -20.59
CA GLU A 190 1.81 -8.83 -21.92
C GLU A 190 3.33 -9.05 -21.92
N LYS A 191 4.06 -8.20 -21.21
CA LYS A 191 5.52 -8.26 -21.14
C LYS A 191 6.04 -9.02 -19.91
N GLY A 192 5.18 -9.32 -18.95
CA GLY A 192 5.54 -9.94 -17.67
C GLY A 192 6.48 -9.07 -16.83
N ILE A 193 6.41 -7.75 -16.95
CA ILE A 193 7.30 -6.79 -16.27
C ILE A 193 6.53 -5.80 -15.41
N ILE A 194 7.23 -5.19 -14.45
CA ILE A 194 6.73 -4.07 -13.68
C ILE A 194 7.05 -2.78 -14.41
N ASN A 195 6.03 -1.98 -14.68
CA ASN A 195 6.17 -0.64 -15.22
C ASN A 195 5.92 0.39 -14.12
N TYR A 196 6.60 1.52 -14.25
CA TYR A 196 6.40 2.71 -13.43
C TYR A 196 5.71 3.73 -14.33
N GLY A 197 4.48 4.12 -13.95
CA GLY A 197 3.66 5.11 -14.67
C GLY A 197 4.34 6.47 -14.79
#